data_AF-A0AAV8XBD4-F1
#
_entry.id   AF-A0AAV8XBD4-F1
#
_cell.length_a   1.000
_cell.length_b   1.000
_cell.length_c   1.000
_cell.angle_alpha   90.00
_cell.angle_beta   90.00
_cell.angle_gamma   90.00
#
_symmetry.space_group_name_H-M   'P 1'
#
loop_
_entity.id
_entity.type
_entity.pdbx_description
1 polymer ?
#
loop_
_entity_poly.entity_id
_entity_poly.type
_entity_poly.pdbx_seq_one_letter_code
_entity_poly.pdbx_strand_id
1 'polypeptide(L)' 'MILGKYNEENQRKKELLEAEEKKLAESTVVGSRCKVTIQNAPHRLGTVMYSGLVDGLAGYWIGVKYDEPLGKNDGS' A
#
# COMPACT_ATOMS: atom_id res chain seq x y z
N MET A 1 -29.99 5.38 25.55
CA MET A 1 -28.58 5.21 25.11
C MET A 1 -28.61 4.69 23.68
N ILE A 2 -28.29 5.51 22.68
CA ILE A 2 -28.20 5.07 21.29
C ILE A 2 -26.73 4.75 21.01
N LEU A 3 -26.35 3.51 21.31
CA LEU A 3 -25.03 2.97 21.04
C LEU A 3 -25.24 1.78 20.09
N GLY A 4 -24.77 1.84 18.84
CA GLY A 4 -24.77 0.62 18.02
C GLY A 4 -24.51 0.75 16.53
N LYS A 5 -24.96 1.81 15.86
CA LYS A 5 -24.88 1.84 14.37
C LYS A 5 -23.55 2.37 13.81
N TYR A 6 -22.73 3.02 14.63
CA TYR A 6 -21.45 3.58 14.19
C TYR A 6 -20.35 2.51 14.00
N ASN A 7 -20.51 1.32 14.58
CA ASN A 7 -19.47 0.29 14.54
C ASN A 7 -19.55 -0.58 13.28
N GLU A 8 -20.76 -0.95 12.84
CA GLU A 8 -20.95 -1.84 11.69
C GLU A 8 -20.58 -1.19 10.35
N GLU A 9 -20.92 0.09 10.17
CA GLU A 9 -20.61 0.79 8.91
C GLU A 9 -19.10 0.99 8.73
N ASN A 10 -18.40 1.32 9.82
CA ASN A 10 -16.94 1.46 9.81
C ASN A 10 -16.26 0.11 9.55
N GLN A 11 -16.79 -0.97 10.13
CA GLN A 11 -16.26 -2.31 9.93
C GLN A 11 -16.44 -2.77 8.48
N ARG A 12 -17.61 -2.55 7.88
CA ARG A 12 -17.84 -2.83 6.45
C ARG A 12 -16.95 -1.98 5.54
N LYS A 13 -16.79 -0.69 5.83
CA LYS A 13 -15.87 0.18 5.07
C LYS A 13 -14.43 -0.31 5.15
N LYS A 14 -14.00 -0.76 6.33
CA LYS A 14 -12.66 -1.33 6.53
C LYS A 14 -12.47 -2.62 5.75
N GLU A 15 -13.44 -3.54 5.81
CA GLU A 15 -13.40 -4.80 5.04
C GLU A 15 -13.37 -4.55 3.52
N LEU A 16 -14.14 -3.58 3.02
CA LEU A 16 -14.13 -3.19 1.62
C LEU A 16 -12.77 -2.61 1.21
N LEU A 17 -12.22 -1.70 2.03
CA LEU A 17 -10.91 -1.11 1.80
C LEU A 17 -9.82 -2.19 1.78
N GLU A 18 -9.81 -3.10 2.75
CA GLU A 18 -8.84 -4.21 2.81
C GLU A 18 -8.98 -5.16 1.61
N ALA A 19 -10.20 -5.43 1.14
CA ALA A 19 -10.42 -6.23 -0.05
C ALA A 19 -9.94 -5.54 -1.34
N GLU A 20 -10.13 -4.22 -1.45
CA GLU A 20 -9.60 -3.43 -2.56
C GLU A 20 -8.07 -3.38 -2.53
N GLU A 21 -7.47 -3.12 -1.37
CA GLU A 21 -6.02 -3.14 -1.16
C GLU A 21 -5.42 -4.50 -1.51
N LYS A 22 -6.05 -5.59 -1.04
CA LYS A 22 -5.63 -6.96 -1.37
C LYS A 22 -5.66 -7.20 -2.87
N LYS A 23 -6.77 -6.87 -3.53
CA LYS A 23 -6.93 -7.07 -4.97
C LYS A 23 -5.91 -6.27 -5.76
N LEU A 24 -5.61 -5.05 -5.33
CA LEU A 24 -4.59 -4.21 -5.96
C LEU A 24 -3.20 -4.82 -5.79
N ALA A 25 -2.86 -5.27 -4.58
CA ALA A 25 -1.60 -5.94 -4.29
C ALA A 25 -1.43 -7.22 -5.12
N GLU A 26 -2.46 -8.06 -5.18
CA GLU A 26 -2.45 -9.29 -5.99
C GLU A 26 -2.30 -9.01 -7.50
N SER A 27 -2.90 -7.91 -8.00
CA SER A 27 -2.75 -7.50 -9.40
C SER A 27 -1.39 -6.86 -9.73
N THR A 28 -0.63 -6.45 -8.70
CA THR A 28 0.64 -5.77 -8.88
C THR A 28 1.75 -6.78 -9.15
N VAL A 29 2.31 -6.74 -10.35
CA VAL A 29 3.39 -7.64 -10.77
C VAL A 29 4.73 -7.15 -10.23
N VAL A 30 5.35 -7.94 -9.36
CA VAL A 30 6.73 -7.74 -8.91
C VAL A 30 7.69 -7.79 -10.12
N GLY A 31 8.62 -6.84 -10.18
CA GLY A 31 9.52 -6.61 -11.31
C GLY A 31 9.01 -5.59 -12.32
N SER A 32 7.76 -5.13 -12.20
CA SER A 32 7.21 -4.11 -13.11
C SER A 32 7.72 -2.72 -12.82
N ARG A 33 7.84 -1.91 -13.88
CA ARG A 33 8.16 -0.49 -13.77
C ARG A 33 6.97 0.28 -13.23
N CYS A 34 7.22 1.16 -12.26
CA CYS A 34 6.19 1.97 -11.64
C CYS A 34 6.65 3.42 -11.44
N LYS A 35 5.67 4.31 -11.28
CA LYS A 35 5.87 5.71 -10.91
C LYS A 35 5.19 5.95 -9.57
N VAL A 36 5.97 6.34 -8.56
CA VAL A 36 5.48 6.68 -7.24
C VAL A 36 5.22 8.18 -7.17
N THR A 37 4.04 8.55 -6.70
CA THR A 37 3.64 9.94 -6.49
C THR A 37 3.27 10.12 -5.03
N ILE A 38 3.98 11.02 -4.35
CA ILE A 38 3.76 11.35 -2.94
C ILE A 38 3.46 12.84 -2.88
N GLN A 39 2.53 13.24 -2.03
CA GLN A 39 2.19 14.64 -1.83
C GLN A 39 3.45 15.41 -1.38
N ASN A 40 3.72 16.55 -2.01
CA ASN A 40 4.88 17.41 -1.74
C ASN A 40 6.25 16.76 -2.01
N ALA A 41 6.33 15.74 -2.86
CA ALA A 41 7.59 15.16 -3.33
C ALA A 41 7.59 15.02 -4.87
N PRO A 42 8.78 15.06 -5.52
CA PRO A 42 8.87 14.79 -6.95
C PRO A 42 8.42 13.36 -7.26
N HIS A 43 7.91 13.17 -8.48
CA HIS A 43 7.61 11.82 -8.97
C HIS A 43 8.89 11.00 -9.01
N ARG A 44 8.81 9.75 -8.52
CA ARG A 44 9.95 8.84 -8.50
C ARG A 44 9.65 7.65 -9.38
N LEU A 45 10.61 7.28 -10.22
CA LEU A 45 10.54 6.06 -11.01
C LEU A 45 11.26 4.94 -10.28
N GLY A 46 10.72 3.74 -10.41
CA GLY A 46 11.30 2.57 -9.78
C GLY A 46 10.71 1.28 -10.30
N THR A 47 11.10 0.21 -9.63
CA THR A 47 10.68 -1.16 -9.91
C THR A 47 10.02 -1.73 -8.67
N VAL A 48 8.86 -2.35 -8.85
CA VAL A 48 8.19 -3.07 -7.75
C VAL A 48 9.06 -4.25 -7.34
N MET A 49 9.44 -4.32 -6.08
CA MET A 49 10.21 -5.42 -5.50
C MET A 49 9.37 -6.29 -4.55
N TYR A 50 8.24 -5.75 -4.07
CA TYR A 50 7.38 -6.43 -3.11
C TYR A 50 5.92 -6.01 -3.30
N SER A 51 5.00 -6.95 -3.10
CA SER A 51 3.56 -6.69 -3.06
C SER A 51 2.90 -7.64 -2.07
N GLY A 52 2.44 -7.15 -0.91
CA GLY A 52 1.87 -8.00 0.14
C GLY A 52 1.76 -7.33 1.50
N LEU A 53 1.38 -8.11 2.51
CA LEU A 53 1.36 -7.67 3.92
C LEU A 53 2.78 -7.58 4.47
N VAL A 54 3.05 -6.64 5.37
CA VAL A 54 4.37 -6.52 6.02
C VAL A 54 4.19 -6.69 7.51
N ASP A 55 5.02 -7.54 8.13
CA ASP A 55 4.97 -7.78 9.56
C ASP A 55 5.14 -6.47 10.34
N GLY A 56 4.18 -6.18 11.21
CA GLY A 56 4.17 -4.95 12.02
C GLY A 56 3.57 -3.71 11.35
N LEU A 57 3.16 -3.79 10.07
CA LEU A 57 2.45 -2.70 9.38
C LEU A 57 1.01 -3.11 9.04
N ALA A 58 0.08 -2.18 9.21
CA ALA A 58 -1.32 -2.40 8.81
C ALA A 58 -1.48 -2.23 7.29
N GLY A 59 -2.38 -3.01 6.70
CA GLY A 59 -2.73 -2.95 5.28
C GLY A 59 -1.72 -3.62 4.35
N TYR A 60 -1.99 -3.55 3.05
CA TYR A 60 -1.10 -4.07 2.01
C TYR A 60 -0.05 -3.02 1.59
N TRP A 61 1.16 -3.49 1.33
CA TRP A 61 2.31 -2.67 1.00
C TRP A 61 2.92 -3.07 -0.34
N ILE A 62 3.28 -2.06 -1.12
CA ILE A 62 4.04 -2.20 -2.36
C ILE A 62 5.45 -1.66 -2.11
N GLY A 63 6.43 -2.56 -2.05
CA GLY A 63 7.83 -2.18 -1.95
C GLY A 63 8.37 -1.79 -3.32
N VAL A 64 8.95 -0.59 -3.42
CA VAL A 64 9.50 -0.07 -4.67
C VAL A 64 10.97 0.27 -4.49
N LYS A 65 11.82 -0.27 -5.36
CA LYS A 65 13.22 0.15 -5.50
C LYS A 65 13.28 1.31 -6.50
N TYR A 66 13.63 2.49 -6.03
CA TYR A 66 13.85 3.65 -6.89
C TYR A 66 15.13 3.51 -7.70
N ASP A 67 15.14 4.10 -8.90
CA ASP A 67 16.33 4.12 -9.75
C ASP A 67 17.38 5.11 -9.24
N GLU A 68 16.92 6.23 -8.68
CA GLU A 68 17.75 7.23 -8.05
C GLU A 68 17.94 6.89 -6.56
N PRO A 69 19.04 7.34 -5.91
CA PRO A 69 19.31 7.10 -4.49
C PRO A 69 18.41 7.97 -3.58
N LEU A 70 17.10 7.90 -3.81
CA LEU A 70 16.05 8.63 -3.10
C LEU A 70 15.24 7.70 -2.17
N GLY A 71 15.67 6.45 -2.02
CA GLY A 71 15.06 5.47 -1.12
C GLY A 71 15.12 5.92 0.34
N LYS A 72 14.07 5.62 1.11
CA LYS A 72 14.06 5.84 2.57
C LYS A 72 14.59 4.64 3.37
N ASN A 73 14.51 3.44 2.78
CA ASN A 73 14.87 2.17 3.39
C ASN A 73 15.87 1.43 2.48
N ASP A 74 16.73 0.59 3.05
CA ASP A 74 17.72 -0.24 2.36
C ASP A 74 17.14 -1.55 1.78
N GLY A 75 15.93 -1.93 2.21
CA GLY A 75 15.19 -3.09 1.70
C GLY A 75 15.40 -4.37 2.52
N SER A 76 15.96 -4.25 3.73
CA SER A 76 16.07 -5.33 4.71
C SER A 76 14.76 -5.59 5.44
#